data_AF-A0A2V5YL17-F1
#
_entry.id   AF-A0A2V5YL17-F1
#
_cell.length_a   1.000
_cell.length_b   1.000
_cell.length_c   1.000
_cell.angle_alpha   90.00
_cell.angle_beta   90.00
_cell.angle_gamma   90.00
#
_symmetry.space_group_name_H-M   'P 1'
#
loop_
_entity.id
_entity.type
_entity.pdbx_description
1 polymer ?
#
loop_
_entity_poly.entity_id
_entity_poly.type
_entity_poly.pdbx_seq_one_letter_code
_entity_poly.pdbx_strand_id
1 'polypeptide(L)' 'MGKGKIDNPSVTFITSDADWVAMSNGKLKGTWAFMTGRLKVRGSQAVARKLNEIFP' A
#
# COMPACT_ATOMS: atom_id res chain seq x y z
N MET A 1 -10.59 -4.14 -10.24
CA MET A 1 -10.06 -3.94 -8.87
C MET A 1 -10.79 -4.89 -7.93
N GLY A 2 -10.06 -5.74 -7.19
CA GLY A 2 -10.67 -6.61 -6.18
C GLY A 2 -11.12 -5.81 -4.97
N LYS A 3 -12.33 -6.08 -4.45
CA LYS A 3 -12.84 -5.45 -3.23
C LYS A 3 -12.34 -6.25 -2.02
N GLY A 4 -11.79 -5.56 -1.01
CA GLY A 4 -11.45 -6.20 0.27
C GLY A 4 -12.68 -6.79 0.93
N LYS A 5 -12.52 -7.93 1.63
CA LYS A 5 -13.61 -8.66 2.30
C LYS A 5 -13.96 -8.11 3.69
N ILE A 6 -13.18 -7.15 4.19
CA ILE A 6 -13.37 -6.55 5.52
C ILE A 6 -14.19 -5.27 5.34
N ASP A 7 -15.30 -5.16 6.09
CA ASP A 7 -16.23 -4.03 5.98
C ASP A 7 -15.66 -2.72 6.55
N ASN A 8 -14.90 -2.78 7.65
CA ASN A 8 -14.27 -1.62 8.27
C ASN A 8 -12.77 -1.86 8.51
N PRO A 9 -11.93 -1.79 7.45
CA PRO A 9 -10.51 -2.01 7.58
C PRO A 9 -9.82 -0.81 8.25
N SER A 10 -8.93 -1.07 9.21
CA SER A 10 -8.12 -0.02 9.86
C SER A 10 -7.21 0.74 8.89
N VAL A 11 -6.84 0.10 7.77
CA VAL A 11 -6.08 0.69 6.68
C VAL A 11 -6.51 0.08 5.34
N THR A 12 -6.61 0.90 4.30
CA THR A 12 -6.84 0.47 2.91
C THR A 12 -5.75 1.06 2.01
N PHE A 13 -5.07 0.19 1.27
CA PHE A 13 -4.11 0.58 0.25
C PHE A 13 -4.76 0.56 -1.13
N ILE A 14 -4.54 1.61 -1.91
CA ILE A 14 -5.08 1.75 -3.25
C ILE A 14 -3.90 2.07 -4.18
N THR A 15 -3.62 1.18 -5.11
CA THR A 15 -2.52 1.30 -6.08
C THR A 15 -2.84 0.46 -7.33
N SER A 16 -2.00 0.54 -8.35
CA SER A 16 -2.07 -0.38 -9.50
C SER A 16 -1.53 -1.76 -9.13
N ASP A 17 -1.95 -2.79 -9.86
CA ASP A 17 -1.40 -4.14 -9.76
C ASP A 17 0.11 -4.17 -10.04
N ALA A 18 0.54 -3.44 -11.08
CA ALA A 18 1.94 -3.30 -11.44
C ALA A 18 2.79 -2.68 -10.32
N ASP A 19 2.34 -1.56 -9.73
CA ASP A 19 3.03 -0.91 -8.63
C ASP A 19 3.02 -1.79 -7.37
N TRP A 20 1.91 -2.49 -7.09
CA TRP A 20 1.82 -3.43 -5.97
C TRP A 20 2.88 -4.54 -6.07
N VAL A 21 2.97 -5.20 -7.24
CA VAL A 21 3.97 -6.24 -7.50
C VAL A 21 5.39 -5.68 -7.48
N ALA A 22 5.60 -4.46 -7.99
CA ALA A 22 6.90 -3.80 -7.93
C ALA A 22 7.33 -3.51 -6.48
N MET A 23 6.40 -3.07 -5.62
CA MET A 23 6.66 -2.85 -4.19
C MET A 23 6.93 -4.16 -3.45
N SER A 24 6.14 -5.20 -3.69
CA SER A 24 6.37 -6.51 -3.06
C SER A 24 7.70 -7.15 -3.44
N ASN A 25 8.24 -6.82 -4.62
CA ASN A 25 9.55 -7.28 -5.08
C ASN A 25 10.71 -6.31 -4.74
N GLY A 26 10.47 -5.24 -3.98
CA GLY A 26 11.50 -4.23 -3.64
C GLY A 26 11.96 -3.36 -4.82
N LYS A 27 11.34 -3.50 -6.00
CA LYS A 27 11.65 -2.70 -7.21
C LYS A 27 11.11 -1.27 -7.12
N LEU A 28 10.11 -1.06 -6.27
CA LEU A 28 9.52 0.24 -5.99
C LEU A 28 9.44 0.43 -4.47
N LYS A 29 10.05 1.50 -3.94
CA LYS A 29 9.93 1.80 -2.50
C LYS A 29 8.54 2.33 -2.18
N GLY A 30 7.87 1.74 -1.18
CA GLY A 30 6.52 2.15 -0.75
C GLY A 30 6.40 3.64 -0.40
N THR A 31 7.41 4.21 0.26
CA THR A 31 7.47 5.65 0.57
C THR A 31 7.46 6.52 -0.69
N TRP A 32 8.21 6.13 -1.73
CA TRP A 32 8.25 6.87 -2.99
C TRP A 32 6.93 6.74 -3.77
N ALA A 33 6.35 5.53 -3.80
CA ALA A 33 5.03 5.30 -4.38
C ALA A 33 3.95 6.17 -3.70
N PHE A 34 4.02 6.34 -2.37
CA PHE A 34 3.12 7.20 -1.63
C PHE A 34 3.32 8.68 -1.97
N MET A 35 4.56 9.17 -1.95
CA MET A 35 4.87 10.57 -2.27
C MET A 35 4.47 10.97 -3.70
N THR A 36 4.59 10.03 -4.65
CA THR A 36 4.20 10.24 -6.05
C THR A 36 2.72 10.00 -6.34
N GLY A 37 1.93 9.61 -5.33
CA GLY A 37 0.50 9.33 -5.46
C GLY A 37 0.15 8.00 -6.15
N ARG A 38 1.15 7.17 -6.47
CA ARG A 38 0.97 5.81 -7.01
C ARG A 38 0.43 4.84 -5.96
N LEU A 39 0.73 5.08 -4.70
CA LEU A 39 0.14 4.42 -3.55
C LEU A 39 -0.69 5.44 -2.76
N LYS A 40 -1.99 5.16 -2.61
CA LYS A 40 -2.87 5.92 -1.72
C LYS A 40 -3.20 5.08 -0.50
N VAL A 41 -3.21 5.73 0.66
CA VAL A 41 -3.54 5.11 1.94
C VAL A 41 -4.80 5.78 2.48
N ARG A 42 -5.78 4.99 2.89
CA ARG A 42 -6.95 5.44 3.67
C ARG A 42 -6.95 4.76 5.03
N GLY A 43 -7.38 5.45 6.07
CA GLY A 43 -7.38 4.95 7.45
C GLY A 43 -6.14 5.37 8.23
N SER A 44 -5.70 4.54 9.17
CA SER A 44 -4.62 4.89 10.10
C SER A 44 -3.25 4.87 9.42
N GLN A 45 -2.61 6.05 9.34
CA GLN A 45 -1.25 6.19 8.82
C GLN A 45 -0.20 5.47 9.68
N ALA A 46 -0.43 5.37 11.00
CA ALA A 46 0.46 4.62 11.89
C ALA A 46 0.48 3.13 11.53
N VAL A 47 -0.68 2.55 11.21
CA VAL A 47 -0.79 1.17 10.74
C VAL A 47 -0.18 1.02 9.34
N ALA A 48 -0.33 2.04 8.48
CA ALA A 48 0.23 2.02 7.13
C ALA A 48 1.77 1.90 7.10
N ARG A 49 2.48 2.41 8.11
CA ARG A 49 3.93 2.29 8.23
C ARG A 49 4.40 0.82 8.32
N LYS A 50 3.55 -0.08 8.84
CA LYS A 50 3.84 -1.52 8.87
C LYS A 50 3.95 -2.14 7.49
N LEU A 51 3.43 -1.50 6.44
CA LEU A 51 3.63 -1.98 5.08
C LEU A 51 5.11 -2.03 4.71
N ASN A 52 5.90 -1.06 5.19
CA ASN A 52 7.36 -1.04 4.98
C ASN A 52 8.10 -2.10 5.80
N GLU A 53 7.45 -2.72 6.79
CA GLU A 53 8.00 -3.85 7.54
C GLU A 53 7.66 -5.19 6.86
N ILE A 54 6.53 -5.24 6.12
CA ILE A 54 6.04 -6.43 5.43
C ILE A 54 6.72 -6.60 4.07
N PHE A 55 6.97 -5.49 3.36
CA PHE A 55 7.69 -5.51 2.10
C PHE A 55 9.18 -5.21 2.30
N PRO A 56 10.06 -5.92 1.57
CA PRO A 56 11.52 -5.77 1.69
C PRO A 56 12.02 -4.39 1.21
#